data_AF-Q0FNP4-F1
#
_entry.id   AF-Q0FNP4-F1
#
_cell.length_a   1.000
_cell.length_b   1.000
_cell.length_c   1.000
_cell.angle_alpha   90.00
_cell.angle_beta   90.00
_cell.angle_gamma   90.00
#
_symmetry.space_group_name_H-M   'P 1'
#
loop_
_entity.id
_entity.type
_entity.pdbx_description
1 polymer ?
#
loop_
_entity_poly.entity_id
_entity_poly.type
_entity_poly.pdbx_seq_one_letter_code
_entity_poly.pdbx_strand_id
1 'polypeptide(L)'
;MPRDADADAPARLDLLDAEWRGAAILSGLLDGLVVRGTSRDERSAAEIHQIAGDDVSDGGTFMRRYAPIAEIIRPSNSDFSTMLDFLAGYAELRAERTPEILVQITDLVSFFAAIDDLRPSRSRWIFDLMDLGLRLTHVVEARVKHVLGCPRPSTFSPLVQPMIDTPPHGTLPSGHATEAFMLASLLSHVAGEDPMTALADHAPRFRLAARIAINRTVAGVHFPVDSAAGAVLGLALADHLAARAGLDVPVTPLLFDAGGWADRDFHLGEMARALGADGLVASTGDPLVPPAEPGLAWLMAKAQADWSARWD
;
A
#
# COMPACT_ATOMS: atom_id res chain seq x y z
N MET A 1 11.01 19.54 -33.83
CA MET A 1 11.38 18.15 -34.22
C MET A 1 10.12 17.44 -34.69
N PRO A 2 10.18 16.57 -35.70
CA PRO A 2 9.01 15.81 -36.10
C PRO A 2 8.55 14.96 -34.90
N ARG A 3 7.24 14.82 -34.70
CA ARG A 3 6.66 14.01 -33.62
C ARG A 3 7.02 12.52 -33.71
N ASP A 4 7.72 12.10 -34.75
CA ASP A 4 7.93 10.71 -35.18
C ASP A 4 9.26 10.08 -34.71
N ALA A 5 10.10 10.77 -33.93
CA ALA A 5 11.44 10.26 -33.61
C ALA A 5 11.50 9.25 -32.44
N ASP A 6 10.49 9.23 -31.56
CA ASP A 6 10.43 8.29 -30.43
C ASP A 6 8.97 7.88 -30.15
N ALA A 7 8.66 6.61 -30.41
CA ALA A 7 7.30 6.07 -30.32
C ALA A 7 6.79 6.02 -28.88
N ASP A 8 7.70 5.84 -27.91
CA ASP A 8 7.40 5.63 -26.50
C ASP A 8 7.77 6.85 -25.63
N ALA A 9 7.95 8.01 -26.25
CA ALA A 9 8.28 9.24 -25.55
C ALA A 9 7.25 9.57 -24.45
N PRO A 10 7.64 9.66 -23.16
CA PRO A 10 6.71 9.92 -22.05
C PRO A 10 5.92 11.23 -22.21
N ALA A 11 6.46 12.21 -22.95
CA ALA A 11 5.75 13.44 -23.27
C ALA A 11 4.42 13.24 -24.01
N ARG A 12 4.23 12.12 -24.72
CA ARG A 12 2.95 11.77 -25.38
C ARG A 12 1.85 11.44 -24.38
N LEU A 13 2.20 11.07 -23.15
CA LEU A 13 1.22 10.79 -22.10
C LEU A 13 0.35 12.02 -21.85
N ASP A 14 0.85 13.25 -21.97
CA ASP A 14 0.08 14.51 -21.79
C ASP A 14 -1.13 14.64 -22.74
N LEU A 15 -1.14 13.90 -23.86
CA LEU A 15 -2.23 13.90 -24.84
C LEU A 15 -3.41 13.02 -24.43
N LEU A 16 -3.19 12.10 -23.49
CA LEU A 16 -4.21 11.17 -23.01
C LEU A 16 -5.03 11.82 -21.88
N ASP A 17 -6.26 11.34 -21.67
CA ASP A 17 -6.95 11.60 -20.41
C ASP A 17 -6.33 10.78 -19.25
N ALA A 18 -6.80 11.03 -18.03
CA ALA A 18 -6.27 10.41 -16.82
C ALA A 18 -6.41 8.88 -16.83
N GLU A 19 -7.53 8.36 -17.32
CA GLU A 19 -7.83 6.93 -17.30
C GLU A 19 -6.89 6.17 -18.24
N TRP A 20 -6.75 6.63 -19.48
CA TRP A 20 -5.90 5.98 -20.48
C TRP A 20 -4.41 6.13 -20.15
N ARG A 21 -4.01 7.29 -19.62
CA ARG A 21 -2.64 7.51 -19.13
C ARG A 21 -2.32 6.57 -17.98
N GLY A 22 -3.20 6.48 -16.98
CA GLY A 22 -3.04 5.59 -15.83
C GLY A 22 -2.94 4.12 -16.27
N ALA A 23 -3.78 3.69 -17.20
CA ALA A 23 -3.75 2.33 -17.74
C ALA A 23 -2.44 2.02 -18.48
N ALA A 24 -1.93 2.96 -19.30
CA ALA A 24 -0.67 2.80 -20.01
C ALA A 24 0.52 2.61 -19.04
N ILE A 25 0.60 3.48 -18.01
CA ILE A 25 1.66 3.40 -16.99
C ILE A 25 1.50 2.12 -16.15
N LEU A 26 0.29 1.79 -15.71
CA LEU A 26 0.02 0.60 -14.89
C LEU A 26 0.45 -0.69 -15.60
N SER A 27 0.25 -0.79 -16.92
CA SER A 27 0.72 -1.95 -17.69
C SER A 27 2.24 -2.16 -17.55
N GLY A 28 3.03 -1.09 -17.60
CA GLY A 28 4.47 -1.15 -17.37
C GLY A 28 4.83 -1.41 -15.91
N LEU A 29 4.00 -0.96 -14.97
CA LEU A 29 4.20 -1.22 -13.54
C LEU A 29 3.97 -2.69 -13.16
N LEU A 30 3.01 -3.34 -13.80
CA LEU A 30 2.71 -4.75 -13.56
C LEU A 30 3.73 -5.69 -14.21
N ASP A 31 4.51 -5.22 -15.19
CA ASP A 31 5.58 -6.04 -15.77
C ASP A 31 6.66 -6.35 -14.72
N GLY A 32 6.91 -7.64 -14.54
CA GLY A 32 7.86 -8.15 -13.57
C GLY A 32 7.44 -8.12 -12.10
N LEU A 33 6.25 -7.61 -11.78
CA LEU A 33 5.71 -7.66 -10.42
C LEU A 33 5.01 -9.01 -10.19
N VAL A 34 5.48 -9.75 -9.19
CA VAL A 34 5.00 -11.12 -8.92
C VAL A 34 4.66 -11.27 -7.45
N VAL A 35 3.45 -11.77 -7.18
CA VAL A 35 3.03 -12.21 -5.84
C VAL A 35 2.98 -13.73 -5.81
N ARG A 36 3.78 -14.35 -4.94
CA ARG A 36 3.88 -15.81 -4.78
C ARG A 36 3.40 -16.23 -3.41
N GLY A 37 2.75 -17.39 -3.36
CA GLY A 37 2.47 -18.08 -2.11
C GLY A 37 3.62 -19.00 -1.73
N THR A 38 4.09 -18.86 -0.51
CA THR A 38 5.11 -19.71 0.09
C THR A 38 4.63 -20.20 1.46
N SER A 39 5.47 -20.97 2.14
CA SER A 39 5.22 -21.45 3.50
C SER A 39 6.42 -21.12 4.36
N ARG A 40 6.18 -20.51 5.52
CA ARG A 40 7.19 -20.14 6.50
C ARG A 40 6.72 -20.57 7.87
N ASP A 41 7.53 -21.36 8.57
CA ASP A 41 7.18 -21.93 9.88
C ASP A 41 5.78 -22.58 9.88
N GLU A 42 5.51 -23.37 8.83
CA GLU A 42 4.23 -24.08 8.59
C GLU A 42 3.00 -23.17 8.38
N ARG A 43 3.20 -21.86 8.23
CA ARG A 43 2.15 -20.86 7.95
C ARG A 43 2.29 -20.34 6.52
N SER A 44 1.16 -20.06 5.86
CA SER A 44 1.18 -19.46 4.53
C SER A 44 1.80 -18.07 4.58
N ALA A 45 2.69 -17.79 3.63
CA ALA A 45 3.27 -16.47 3.43
C ALA A 45 3.00 -15.99 2.01
N ALA A 46 2.90 -14.68 1.85
CA ALA A 46 2.80 -14.01 0.57
C ALA A 46 4.05 -13.18 0.35
N GLU A 47 4.83 -13.53 -0.66
CA GLU A 47 6.02 -12.79 -1.06
C GLU A 47 5.72 -11.96 -2.31
N ILE A 48 6.05 -10.68 -2.25
CA ILE A 48 5.92 -9.72 -3.33
C ILE A 48 7.33 -9.43 -3.86
N HIS A 49 7.52 -9.63 -5.16
CA HIS A 49 8.80 -9.51 -5.83
C HIS A 49 8.70 -8.64 -7.07
N GLN A 50 9.77 -7.93 -7.41
CA GLN A 50 9.95 -7.24 -8.68
C GLN A 50 11.19 -7.80 -9.39
N ILE A 51 11.19 -7.78 -10.73
CA ILE A 51 12.38 -8.13 -11.51
C ILE A 51 13.53 -7.18 -11.16
N ALA A 52 14.69 -7.77 -10.84
CA ALA A 52 15.94 -7.11 -10.48
C ALA A 52 16.97 -7.22 -11.63
N GLY A 53 16.75 -6.46 -12.70
CA GLY A 53 17.68 -6.30 -13.82
C GLY A 53 17.61 -7.39 -14.92
N ASP A 54 18.59 -7.33 -15.83
CA ASP A 54 18.64 -8.16 -17.04
C ASP A 54 18.85 -9.65 -16.74
N ASP A 55 18.34 -10.49 -17.64
CA ASP A 55 18.46 -11.95 -17.57
C ASP A 55 19.93 -12.39 -17.51
N VAL A 56 20.26 -13.24 -16.53
CA VAL A 56 21.57 -13.91 -16.52
C VAL A 56 21.48 -15.11 -17.47
N SER A 57 22.34 -15.14 -18.49
CA SER A 57 22.48 -16.31 -19.34
C SER A 57 23.39 -17.34 -18.65
N ASP A 58 22.82 -18.44 -18.17
CA ASP A 58 23.58 -19.62 -17.75
C ASP A 58 23.22 -20.80 -18.67
N GLY A 59 24.22 -21.31 -19.41
CA GLY A 59 24.06 -22.45 -20.31
C GLY A 59 22.99 -22.29 -21.42
N GLY A 60 22.61 -21.06 -21.80
CA GLY A 60 21.56 -20.79 -22.79
C GLY A 60 20.14 -20.66 -22.21
N THR A 61 19.99 -20.69 -20.88
CA THR A 61 18.74 -20.39 -20.18
C THR A 61 18.76 -18.94 -19.71
N PHE A 62 17.74 -18.17 -20.07
CA PHE A 62 17.52 -16.81 -19.55
C PHE A 62 16.81 -16.93 -18.19
N MET A 63 17.50 -16.60 -17.09
CA MET A 63 16.90 -16.54 -15.76
C MET A 63 16.60 -15.10 -15.37
N ARG A 64 15.31 -14.77 -15.24
CA ARG A 64 14.86 -13.51 -14.64
C ARG A 64 15.19 -13.50 -13.15
N ARG A 65 15.98 -12.53 -12.71
CA ARG A 65 16.26 -12.31 -11.28
C ARG A 65 15.11 -11.53 -10.68
N TYR A 66 14.62 -11.98 -9.54
CA TYR A 66 13.60 -11.29 -8.75
C TYR A 66 14.20 -10.84 -7.43
N ALA A 67 13.80 -9.66 -6.96
CA ALA A 67 14.15 -9.16 -5.65
C ALA A 67 12.87 -8.87 -4.84
N PRO A 68 12.88 -9.15 -3.53
CA PRO A 68 11.72 -8.97 -2.68
C PRO A 68 11.44 -7.49 -2.43
N ILE A 69 10.14 -7.15 -2.38
CA ILE A 69 9.62 -5.86 -1.92
C ILE A 69 9.08 -6.02 -0.50
N ALA A 70 8.24 -7.03 -0.30
CA ALA A 70 7.66 -7.33 0.99
C ALA A 70 7.27 -8.80 1.10
N GLU A 71 7.24 -9.31 2.32
CA GLU A 71 6.74 -10.64 2.67
C GLU A 71 5.79 -10.51 3.86
N ILE A 72 4.61 -11.13 3.78
CA ILE A 72 3.62 -11.16 4.85
C ILE A 72 3.32 -12.60 5.21
N ILE A 73 3.60 -12.98 6.46
CA ILE A 73 3.26 -14.28 7.01
C ILE A 73 1.90 -14.16 7.69
N ARG A 74 0.97 -15.10 7.45
CA ARG A 74 -0.33 -15.08 8.12
C ARG A 74 -0.25 -15.45 9.61
N PRO A 75 -1.15 -14.92 10.46
CA PRO A 75 -1.39 -15.46 11.80
C PRO A 75 -2.05 -16.84 11.74
N SER A 76 -1.97 -17.57 12.86
CA SER A 76 -2.79 -18.76 13.08
C SER A 76 -4.25 -18.38 13.34
N ASN A 77 -5.18 -19.33 13.20
CA ASN A 77 -6.59 -19.09 13.54
C ASN A 77 -6.81 -18.85 15.05
N SER A 78 -5.94 -19.39 15.91
CA SER A 78 -5.94 -19.06 17.34
C SER A 78 -5.56 -17.60 17.58
N ASP A 79 -4.56 -17.08 16.87
CA ASP A 79 -4.17 -15.67 16.98
C ASP A 79 -5.31 -14.74 16.54
N PHE A 80 -6.02 -15.08 15.46
CA PHE A 80 -7.21 -14.32 15.07
C PHE A 80 -8.29 -14.32 16.15
N SER A 81 -8.46 -15.44 16.85
CA SER A 81 -9.45 -15.56 17.91
C SER A 81 -9.13 -14.66 19.11
N THR A 82 -7.85 -14.48 19.47
CA THR A 82 -7.46 -13.59 20.58
C THR A 82 -7.73 -12.11 20.26
N MET A 83 -7.66 -11.72 18.99
CA MET A 83 -7.90 -10.34 18.57
C MET A 83 -9.39 -9.94 18.53
N LEU A 84 -10.33 -10.87 18.76
CA LEU A 84 -11.76 -10.55 18.77
C LEU A 84 -12.15 -9.56 19.88
N ASP A 85 -11.42 -9.55 20.99
CA ASP A 85 -11.67 -8.62 22.09
C ASP A 85 -11.48 -7.16 21.67
N PHE A 86 -10.52 -6.88 20.78
CA PHE A 86 -10.36 -5.55 20.18
C PHE A 86 -11.60 -5.15 19.38
N LEU A 87 -12.14 -6.04 18.54
CA LEU A 87 -13.35 -5.75 17.77
C LEU A 87 -14.56 -5.48 18.66
N ALA A 88 -14.68 -6.21 19.78
CA ALA A 88 -15.73 -5.99 20.75
C ALA A 88 -15.62 -4.58 21.37
N GLY A 89 -14.42 -4.15 21.76
CA GLY A 89 -14.19 -2.80 22.28
C GLY A 89 -14.47 -1.71 21.25
N TYR A 90 -14.00 -1.88 20.01
CA TYR A 90 -14.21 -0.90 18.94
C TYR A 90 -15.67 -0.75 18.50
N ALA A 91 -16.54 -1.73 18.81
CA ALA A 91 -17.96 -1.67 18.47
C ALA A 91 -18.67 -0.46 19.11
N GLU A 92 -18.19 0.03 20.27
CA GLU A 92 -18.74 1.21 20.94
C GLU A 92 -18.58 2.49 20.10
N LEU A 93 -17.56 2.57 19.24
CA LEU A 93 -17.30 3.75 18.42
C LEU A 93 -18.18 3.83 17.16
N ARG A 94 -18.96 2.80 16.84
CA ARG A 94 -19.71 2.72 15.57
C ARG A 94 -20.64 3.90 15.37
N ALA A 95 -21.38 4.31 16.40
CA ALA A 95 -22.32 5.43 16.30
C ALA A 95 -21.62 6.73 15.85
N GLU A 96 -20.44 7.02 16.39
CA GLU A 96 -19.65 8.21 16.04
C GLU A 96 -18.98 8.07 14.66
N ARG A 97 -18.43 6.88 14.36
CA ARG A 97 -17.59 6.66 13.17
C ARG A 97 -18.35 6.30 11.92
N THR A 98 -19.64 5.96 12.02
CA THR A 98 -20.44 5.52 10.86
C THR A 98 -20.39 6.49 9.67
N PRO A 99 -20.61 7.81 9.83
CA PRO A 99 -20.62 8.72 8.68
C PRO A 99 -19.27 8.76 7.96
N GLU A 100 -18.17 8.79 8.73
CA GLU A 100 -16.81 8.78 8.21
C GLU A 100 -16.48 7.44 7.51
N ILE A 101 -16.86 6.32 8.14
CA ILE A 101 -16.66 4.96 7.62
C ILE A 101 -17.32 4.80 6.25
N LEU A 102 -18.57 5.26 6.10
CA LEU A 102 -19.36 5.09 4.89
C LEU A 102 -18.76 5.83 3.69
N VAL A 103 -18.24 7.05 3.89
CA VAL A 103 -17.55 7.80 2.82
C VAL A 103 -16.24 7.10 2.46
N GLN A 104 -15.47 6.67 3.46
CA GLN A 104 -14.19 5.98 3.26
C GLN A 104 -14.32 4.66 2.50
N ILE A 105 -15.51 4.05 2.38
CA ILE A 105 -15.69 2.84 1.56
C ILE A 105 -15.31 3.12 0.10
N THR A 106 -15.69 4.29 -0.42
CA THR A 106 -15.57 4.62 -1.85
C THR A 106 -14.60 5.76 -2.13
N ASP A 107 -14.28 6.59 -1.14
CA ASP A 107 -13.46 7.79 -1.34
C ASP A 107 -12.45 7.99 -0.20
N LEU A 108 -11.19 7.67 -0.50
CA LEU A 108 -10.04 8.01 0.34
C LEU A 108 -9.36 9.31 -0.15
N VAL A 109 -9.36 9.53 -1.46
CA VAL A 109 -8.61 10.61 -2.12
C VAL A 109 -9.04 11.98 -1.59
N SER A 110 -10.34 12.23 -1.40
CA SER A 110 -10.82 13.51 -0.89
C SER A 110 -10.31 13.83 0.52
N PHE A 111 -10.11 12.82 1.37
CA PHE A 111 -9.57 13.03 2.72
C PHE A 111 -8.10 13.46 2.67
N PHE A 112 -7.29 12.83 1.82
CA PHE A 112 -5.89 13.21 1.63
C PHE A 112 -5.76 14.56 0.93
N ALA A 113 -6.55 14.82 -0.10
CA ALA A 113 -6.61 16.11 -0.76
C ALA A 113 -6.96 17.25 0.20
N ALA A 114 -7.86 17.01 1.16
CA ALA A 114 -8.21 17.99 2.18
C ALA A 114 -7.06 18.31 3.15
N ILE A 115 -6.17 17.35 3.45
CA ILE A 115 -5.00 17.59 4.32
C ILE A 115 -4.00 18.53 3.66
N ASP A 116 -3.79 18.37 2.35
CA ASP A 116 -2.75 19.07 1.60
C ASP A 116 -3.27 20.27 0.76
N ASP A 117 -4.54 20.66 0.91
CA ASP A 117 -5.27 21.66 0.10
C ASP A 117 -5.14 21.41 -1.42
N LEU A 118 -5.25 20.14 -1.84
CA LEU A 118 -5.19 19.76 -3.24
C LEU A 118 -6.52 20.03 -3.94
N ARG A 119 -6.45 20.67 -5.10
CA ARG A 119 -7.63 20.98 -5.93
C ARG A 119 -7.47 20.35 -7.30
N PRO A 120 -8.47 19.62 -7.83
CA PRO A 120 -8.35 18.97 -9.14
C PRO A 120 -7.92 19.92 -10.28
N SER A 121 -8.32 21.19 -10.21
CA SER A 121 -7.96 22.21 -11.21
C SER A 121 -6.49 22.65 -11.19
N ARG A 122 -5.77 22.41 -10.08
CA ARG A 122 -4.37 22.86 -9.87
C ARG A 122 -3.39 21.70 -9.61
N SER A 123 -3.90 20.56 -9.17
CA SER A 123 -3.11 19.42 -8.70
C SER A 123 -3.41 18.16 -9.51
N ARG A 124 -3.81 18.32 -10.78
CA ARG A 124 -4.32 17.22 -11.62
C ARG A 124 -3.36 16.03 -11.66
N TRP A 125 -2.05 16.29 -11.69
CA TRP A 125 -1.05 15.24 -11.80
C TRP A 125 -0.86 14.49 -10.48
N ILE A 126 -1.07 15.16 -9.35
CA ILE A 126 -1.11 14.51 -8.04
C ILE A 126 -2.34 13.58 -7.97
N PHE A 127 -3.50 14.00 -8.49
CA PHE A 127 -4.68 13.13 -8.57
C PHE A 127 -4.46 11.91 -9.48
N ASP A 128 -3.90 12.09 -10.69
CA ASP A 128 -3.54 10.99 -11.59
C ASP A 128 -2.55 10.02 -10.91
N LEU A 129 -1.58 10.54 -10.15
CA LEU A 129 -0.59 9.73 -9.42
C LEU A 129 -1.21 8.95 -8.25
N MET A 130 -2.12 9.57 -7.48
CA MET A 130 -2.86 8.89 -6.41
C MET A 130 -3.73 7.77 -6.97
N ASP A 131 -4.46 8.00 -8.07
CA ASP A 131 -5.28 6.97 -8.74
C ASP A 131 -4.42 5.79 -9.21
N LEU A 132 -3.27 6.08 -9.85
CA LEU A 132 -2.32 5.05 -10.26
C LEU A 132 -1.81 4.21 -9.08
N GLY A 133 -1.48 4.87 -7.95
CA GLY A 133 -1.07 4.20 -6.72
C GLY A 133 -2.13 3.24 -6.20
N LEU A 134 -3.38 3.70 -6.11
CA LEU A 134 -4.52 2.88 -5.66
C LEU A 134 -4.78 1.69 -6.58
N ARG A 135 -4.71 1.87 -7.91
CA ARG A 135 -4.88 0.77 -8.88
C ARG A 135 -3.81 -0.30 -8.72
N LEU A 136 -2.55 0.10 -8.55
CA LEU A 136 -1.46 -0.85 -8.28
C LEU A 136 -1.72 -1.60 -6.97
N THR A 137 -2.03 -0.88 -5.90
CA THR A 137 -2.34 -1.47 -4.59
C THR A 137 -3.45 -2.52 -4.69
N HIS A 138 -4.56 -2.21 -5.36
CA HIS A 138 -5.67 -3.14 -5.55
C HIS A 138 -5.21 -4.46 -6.22
N VAL A 139 -4.46 -4.38 -7.32
CA VAL A 139 -3.98 -5.59 -8.02
C VAL A 139 -3.09 -6.44 -7.11
N VAL A 140 -2.20 -5.80 -6.33
CA VAL A 140 -1.31 -6.51 -5.41
C VAL A 140 -2.09 -7.12 -4.25
N GLU A 141 -2.98 -6.38 -3.59
CA GLU A 141 -3.72 -6.88 -2.44
C GLU A 141 -4.66 -8.03 -2.80
N ALA A 142 -5.28 -8.01 -3.99
CA ALA A 142 -6.11 -9.09 -4.47
C ALA A 142 -5.31 -10.41 -4.55
N ARG A 143 -4.06 -10.34 -5.04
CA ARG A 143 -3.17 -11.49 -5.12
C ARG A 143 -2.69 -11.94 -3.75
N VAL A 144 -2.32 -11.02 -2.87
CA VAL A 144 -1.89 -11.34 -1.49
C VAL A 144 -3.03 -12.01 -0.72
N LYS A 145 -4.25 -11.47 -0.78
CA LYS A 145 -5.43 -12.05 -0.13
C LYS A 145 -5.77 -13.44 -0.67
N HIS A 146 -5.64 -13.65 -1.98
CA HIS A 146 -5.83 -14.96 -2.60
C HIS A 146 -4.82 -15.99 -2.07
N VAL A 147 -3.55 -15.60 -1.97
CA VAL A 147 -2.47 -16.44 -1.44
C VAL A 147 -2.67 -16.78 0.03
N LEU A 148 -3.01 -15.79 0.87
CA LEU A 148 -3.07 -15.97 2.32
C LEU A 148 -4.36 -16.63 2.77
N GLY A 149 -5.51 -16.36 2.12
CA GLY A 149 -6.78 -17.01 2.43
C GLY A 149 -7.24 -16.84 3.88
N CYS A 150 -6.97 -15.69 4.50
CA CYS A 150 -7.27 -15.47 5.92
C CYS A 150 -8.78 -15.21 6.16
N PRO A 151 -9.42 -15.92 7.11
CA PRO A 151 -10.84 -15.77 7.41
C PRO A 151 -11.18 -14.40 8.04
N ARG A 152 -12.40 -13.90 7.79
CA ARG A 152 -12.89 -12.61 8.33
C ARG A 152 -13.32 -12.72 9.79
N PRO A 153 -13.35 -11.61 10.56
CA PRO A 153 -13.73 -11.65 11.97
C PRO A 153 -15.10 -12.27 12.26
N SER A 154 -16.11 -11.99 11.43
CA SER A 154 -17.46 -12.55 11.54
C SER A 154 -17.54 -14.07 11.40
N THR A 155 -16.49 -14.73 10.90
CA THR A 155 -16.43 -16.20 10.81
C THR A 155 -16.10 -16.87 12.14
N PHE A 156 -15.49 -16.14 13.08
CA PHE A 156 -15.05 -16.70 14.37
C PHE A 156 -16.09 -16.57 15.47
N SER A 157 -16.97 -15.56 15.40
CA SER A 157 -17.99 -15.34 16.42
C SER A 157 -19.22 -14.64 15.85
N PRO A 158 -20.45 -15.13 16.15
CA PRO A 158 -21.68 -14.44 15.76
C PRO A 158 -21.88 -13.12 16.51
N LEU A 159 -21.12 -12.85 17.57
CA LEU A 159 -21.15 -11.57 18.28
C LEU A 159 -20.47 -10.45 17.49
N VAL A 160 -19.59 -10.80 16.54
CA VAL A 160 -19.09 -9.85 15.56
C VAL A 160 -20.19 -9.61 14.52
N GLN A 161 -20.89 -8.49 14.67
CA GLN A 161 -21.91 -8.01 13.75
C GLN A 161 -21.33 -6.80 12.97
N PRO A 162 -20.73 -7.00 11.78
CA PRO A 162 -20.19 -5.90 10.98
C PRO A 162 -21.29 -4.90 10.62
N MET A 163 -20.96 -3.61 10.62
CA MET A 163 -21.93 -2.54 10.29
C MET A 163 -21.98 -2.21 8.78
N ILE A 164 -21.11 -2.85 8.00
CA ILE A 164 -21.06 -2.78 6.54
C ILE A 164 -20.97 -4.21 5.99
N ASP A 165 -21.34 -4.40 4.73
CA ASP A 165 -21.25 -5.71 4.10
C ASP A 165 -19.81 -6.22 4.14
N THR A 166 -19.66 -7.47 4.60
CA THR A 166 -18.35 -8.11 4.67
C THR A 166 -17.88 -8.45 3.25
N PRO A 167 -16.72 -7.95 2.81
CA PRO A 167 -16.25 -8.24 1.45
C PRO A 167 -16.01 -9.74 1.23
N PRO A 168 -16.27 -10.28 0.02
CA PRO A 168 -16.26 -11.72 -0.26
C PRO A 168 -14.84 -12.30 -0.50
N HIS A 169 -13.85 -11.82 0.26
CA HIS A 169 -12.45 -12.22 0.16
C HIS A 169 -11.72 -12.10 1.50
N GLY A 170 -10.48 -12.60 1.54
CA GLY A 170 -9.67 -12.69 2.77
C GLY A 170 -9.44 -11.36 3.49
N THR A 171 -9.23 -11.46 4.81
CA THR A 171 -9.08 -10.31 5.72
C THR A 171 -7.69 -9.68 5.71
N LEU A 172 -6.65 -10.44 5.39
CA LEU A 172 -5.25 -10.00 5.50
C LEU A 172 -4.63 -9.78 4.11
N PRO A 173 -3.98 -8.63 3.85
CA PRO A 173 -3.97 -7.38 4.63
C PRO A 173 -5.32 -6.63 4.53
N SER A 174 -5.50 -5.56 5.30
CA SER A 174 -6.62 -4.61 5.11
C SER A 174 -6.40 -3.76 3.86
N GLY A 175 -7.39 -3.72 2.95
CA GLY A 175 -7.29 -2.99 1.69
C GLY A 175 -7.23 -1.49 1.89
N HIS A 176 -8.24 -0.92 2.55
CA HIS A 176 -8.25 0.50 2.92
C HIS A 176 -7.03 0.93 3.74
N ALA A 177 -6.47 0.04 4.59
CA ALA A 177 -5.22 0.37 5.29
C ALA A 177 -4.03 0.44 4.32
N THR A 178 -3.91 -0.54 3.43
CA THR A 178 -2.85 -0.55 2.39
C THR A 178 -2.93 0.68 1.51
N GLU A 179 -4.11 1.00 1.01
CA GLU A 179 -4.38 2.17 0.17
C GLU A 179 -4.07 3.48 0.92
N ALA A 180 -4.50 3.62 2.18
CA ALA A 180 -4.29 4.86 2.91
C ALA A 180 -2.81 5.09 3.29
N PHE A 181 -2.06 4.05 3.68
CA PHE A 181 -0.63 4.17 3.94
C PHE A 181 0.19 4.36 2.64
N MET A 182 -0.26 3.75 1.54
CA MET A 182 0.27 4.01 0.20
C MET A 182 0.13 5.49 -0.17
N LEU A 183 -1.07 6.06 -0.05
CA LEU A 183 -1.31 7.48 -0.35
C LEU A 183 -0.51 8.41 0.56
N ALA A 184 -0.48 8.13 1.87
CA ALA A 184 0.29 8.93 2.82
C ALA A 184 1.78 8.99 2.46
N SER A 185 2.38 7.83 2.16
CA SER A 185 3.79 7.71 1.80
C SER A 185 4.09 8.32 0.43
N LEU A 186 3.26 8.03 -0.58
CA LEU A 186 3.42 8.56 -1.93
C LEU A 186 3.35 10.10 -1.95
N LEU A 187 2.44 10.70 -1.17
CA LEU A 187 2.36 12.16 -1.04
C LEU A 187 3.56 12.75 -0.28
N SER A 188 4.14 12.04 0.68
CA SER A 188 5.42 12.45 1.28
C SER A 188 6.56 12.45 0.26
N HIS A 189 6.66 11.44 -0.61
CA HIS A 189 7.62 11.44 -1.73
C HIS A 189 7.40 12.60 -2.71
N VAL A 190 6.15 12.90 -3.06
CA VAL A 190 5.80 14.08 -3.87
C VAL A 190 6.22 15.38 -3.18
N ALA A 191 6.10 15.44 -1.85
CA ALA A 191 6.48 16.60 -1.06
C ALA A 191 8.00 16.74 -0.83
N GLY A 192 8.80 15.73 -1.18
CA GLY A 192 10.23 15.66 -0.87
C GLY A 192 10.50 15.37 0.61
N GLU A 193 9.55 14.75 1.30
CA GLU A 193 9.64 14.33 2.69
C GLU A 193 10.00 12.84 2.77
N ASP A 194 10.73 12.43 3.81
CA ASP A 194 10.91 11.02 4.12
C ASP A 194 9.65 10.44 4.77
N PRO A 195 8.96 9.45 4.16
CA PRO A 195 7.74 8.88 4.72
C PRO A 195 7.92 8.24 6.09
N MET A 196 9.09 7.64 6.36
CA MET A 196 9.34 6.95 7.62
C MET A 196 9.47 7.93 8.78
N THR A 197 10.19 9.04 8.57
CA THR A 197 10.23 10.16 9.50
C THR A 197 8.84 10.77 9.69
N ALA A 198 8.10 11.03 8.61
CA ALA A 198 6.75 11.58 8.69
C ALA A 198 5.76 10.66 9.45
N LEU A 199 5.89 9.34 9.31
CA LEU A 199 5.11 8.37 10.08
C LEU A 199 5.49 8.42 11.56
N ALA A 200 6.79 8.41 11.87
CA ALA A 200 7.31 8.47 13.24
C ALA A 200 6.89 9.76 13.97
N ASP A 201 6.85 10.88 13.25
CA ASP A 201 6.40 12.18 13.75
C ASP A 201 4.87 12.31 13.81
N HIS A 202 4.14 11.26 13.41
CA HIS A 202 2.69 11.26 13.33
C HIS A 202 2.17 12.42 12.46
N ALA A 203 2.76 12.64 11.29
CA ALA A 203 2.32 13.65 10.35
C ALA A 203 0.82 13.46 9.98
N PRO A 204 0.09 14.54 9.64
CA PRO A 204 -1.36 14.49 9.41
C PRO A 204 -1.82 13.38 8.45
N ARG A 205 -1.08 13.15 7.35
CA ARG A 205 -1.38 12.09 6.37
C ARG A 205 -1.39 10.69 7.01
N PHE A 206 -0.39 10.40 7.84
CA PHE A 206 -0.30 9.12 8.54
C PHE A 206 -1.33 8.99 9.66
N ARG A 207 -1.71 10.09 10.34
CA ARG A 207 -2.82 10.07 11.32
C ARG A 207 -4.14 9.72 10.63
N LEU A 208 -4.37 10.27 9.44
CA LEU A 208 -5.54 9.92 8.62
C LEU A 208 -5.46 8.46 8.15
N ALA A 209 -4.30 8.00 7.68
CA ALA A 209 -4.13 6.62 7.24
C ALA A 209 -4.44 5.62 8.37
N ALA A 210 -3.93 5.89 9.58
CA ALA A 210 -4.24 5.09 10.75
C ALA A 210 -5.72 5.16 11.14
N ARG A 211 -6.35 6.34 11.05
CA ARG A 211 -7.79 6.52 11.28
C ARG A 211 -8.64 5.68 10.34
N ILE A 212 -8.33 5.71 9.03
CA ILE A 212 -9.01 4.90 8.00
C ILE A 212 -8.87 3.40 8.31
N ALA A 213 -7.67 2.97 8.69
CA ALA A 213 -7.37 1.59 9.04
C ALA A 213 -8.14 1.13 10.30
N ILE A 214 -8.08 1.90 11.39
CA ILE A 214 -8.83 1.64 12.63
C ILE A 214 -10.34 1.59 12.37
N ASN A 215 -10.84 2.47 11.50
CA ASN A 215 -12.25 2.50 11.11
C ASN A 215 -12.72 1.17 10.48
N ARG A 216 -11.82 0.34 9.93
CA ARG A 216 -12.16 -1.00 9.45
C ARG A 216 -12.36 -2.01 10.59
N THR A 217 -11.62 -1.87 11.69
CA THR A 217 -11.84 -2.63 12.93
C THR A 217 -13.15 -2.20 13.59
N VAL A 218 -13.42 -0.88 13.66
CA VAL A 218 -14.72 -0.33 14.12
C VAL A 218 -15.88 -0.88 13.29
N ALA A 219 -15.72 -0.94 11.97
CA ALA A 219 -16.71 -1.49 11.07
C ALA A 219 -16.95 -3.00 11.27
N GLY A 220 -16.06 -3.70 11.96
CA GLY A 220 -16.14 -5.13 12.28
C GLY A 220 -15.67 -6.05 11.16
N VAL A 221 -14.98 -5.53 10.14
CA VAL A 221 -14.59 -6.30 8.94
C VAL A 221 -13.13 -6.73 8.94
N HIS A 222 -12.30 -6.15 9.81
CA HIS A 222 -10.86 -6.40 9.89
C HIS A 222 -10.39 -6.52 11.34
N PHE A 223 -9.33 -7.29 11.55
CA PHE A 223 -8.57 -7.34 12.80
C PHE A 223 -7.52 -6.22 12.85
N PRO A 224 -7.02 -5.82 14.03
CA PRO A 224 -5.91 -4.88 14.14
C PRO A 224 -4.67 -5.28 13.32
N VAL A 225 -4.32 -6.57 13.32
CA VAL A 225 -3.20 -7.08 12.51
C VAL A 225 -3.38 -6.85 11.01
N ASP A 226 -4.61 -6.85 10.51
CA ASP A 226 -4.88 -6.60 9.09
C ASP A 226 -4.48 -5.16 8.72
N SER A 227 -4.70 -4.23 9.65
CA SER A 227 -4.29 -2.83 9.50
C SER A 227 -2.78 -2.68 9.54
N ALA A 228 -2.09 -3.41 10.43
CA ALA A 228 -0.62 -3.42 10.48
C ALA A 228 -0.01 -3.98 9.19
N ALA A 229 -0.50 -5.12 8.72
CA ALA A 229 -0.06 -5.72 7.45
C ALA A 229 -0.33 -4.78 6.26
N GLY A 230 -1.48 -4.10 6.26
CA GLY A 230 -1.80 -3.10 5.25
C GLY A 230 -0.84 -1.92 5.29
N ALA A 231 -0.52 -1.40 6.47
CA ALA A 231 0.46 -0.33 6.61
C ALA A 231 1.84 -0.72 6.07
N VAL A 232 2.35 -1.91 6.42
CA VAL A 232 3.64 -2.42 5.88
C VAL A 232 3.61 -2.50 4.36
N LEU A 233 2.56 -3.10 3.79
CA LEU A 233 2.45 -3.26 2.33
C LEU A 233 2.30 -1.90 1.63
N GLY A 234 1.52 -0.97 2.18
CA GLY A 234 1.32 0.36 1.62
C GLY A 234 2.61 1.18 1.59
N LEU A 235 3.39 1.14 2.67
CA LEU A 235 4.71 1.77 2.74
C LEU A 235 5.66 1.20 1.68
N ALA A 236 5.79 -0.13 1.62
CA ALA A 236 6.68 -0.81 0.67
C ALA A 236 6.30 -0.54 -0.80
N LEU A 237 5.01 -0.50 -1.11
CA LEU A 237 4.54 -0.19 -2.47
C LEU A 237 4.77 1.28 -2.86
N ALA A 238 4.70 2.21 -1.91
CA ALA A 238 4.97 3.62 -2.16
C ALA A 238 6.46 3.86 -2.44
N ASP A 239 7.35 3.26 -1.65
CA ASP A 239 8.79 3.32 -1.90
C ASP A 239 9.15 2.65 -3.23
N HIS A 240 8.51 1.53 -3.56
CA HIS A 240 8.67 0.89 -4.86
C HIS A 240 8.23 1.79 -6.02
N LEU A 241 7.07 2.47 -5.93
CA LEU A 241 6.66 3.43 -6.95
C LEU A 241 7.63 4.62 -7.04
N ALA A 242 8.05 5.19 -5.91
CA ALA A 242 8.98 6.30 -5.89
C ALA A 242 10.32 5.94 -6.57
N ALA A 243 10.87 4.76 -6.25
CA ALA A 243 12.08 4.25 -6.89
C ALA A 243 11.90 4.00 -8.39
N ARG A 244 10.76 3.42 -8.81
CA ARG A 244 10.45 3.24 -10.24
C ARG A 244 10.20 4.55 -10.98
N ALA A 245 9.79 5.60 -10.28
CA ALA A 245 9.71 6.95 -10.81
C ALA A 245 11.10 7.62 -10.98
N GLY A 246 12.18 6.95 -10.58
CA GLY A 246 13.54 7.45 -10.66
C GLY A 246 13.97 8.31 -9.47
N LEU A 247 13.21 8.31 -8.36
CA LEU A 247 13.66 8.90 -7.12
C LEU A 247 14.72 8.01 -6.44
N ASP A 248 15.68 8.63 -5.76
CA ASP A 248 16.71 7.93 -4.98
C ASP A 248 16.14 7.43 -3.64
N VAL A 249 15.24 6.45 -3.73
CA VAL A 249 14.54 5.86 -2.59
C VAL A 249 14.91 4.37 -2.50
N PRO A 250 15.48 3.90 -1.38
CA PRO A 250 15.82 2.51 -1.21
C PRO A 250 14.54 1.67 -1.02
N VAL A 251 14.30 0.71 -1.93
CA VAL A 251 13.21 -0.28 -1.73
C VAL A 251 13.72 -1.36 -0.79
N THR A 252 13.59 -1.13 0.52
CA THR A 252 14.04 -2.07 1.55
C THR A 252 13.04 -3.23 1.66
N PRO A 253 13.47 -4.50 1.49
CA PRO A 253 12.56 -5.63 1.59
C PRO A 253 12.01 -5.78 3.02
N LEU A 254 10.70 -5.65 3.20
CA LEU A 254 10.05 -5.76 4.52
C LEU A 254 9.41 -7.13 4.74
N LEU A 255 9.84 -7.84 5.79
CA LEU A 255 9.15 -9.02 6.29
C LEU A 255 8.27 -8.67 7.48
N PHE A 256 6.98 -8.98 7.39
CA PHE A 256 6.04 -8.85 8.49
C PHE A 256 5.51 -10.22 8.94
N ASP A 257 5.89 -10.62 10.16
CA ASP A 257 5.27 -11.77 10.82
C ASP A 257 4.01 -11.33 11.58
N ALA A 258 2.86 -11.48 10.92
CA ALA A 258 1.58 -11.10 11.49
C ALA A 258 1.18 -11.94 12.72
N GLY A 259 1.76 -13.14 12.91
CA GLY A 259 1.51 -13.96 14.09
C GLY A 259 2.02 -13.29 15.38
N GLY A 260 3.09 -12.50 15.29
CA GLY A 260 3.63 -11.74 16.42
C GLY A 260 2.79 -10.52 16.83
N TRP A 261 1.67 -10.25 16.16
CA TRP A 261 0.76 -9.13 16.45
C TRP A 261 -0.48 -9.54 17.28
N ALA A 262 -0.64 -10.82 17.63
CA ALA A 262 -1.89 -11.38 18.17
C ALA A 262 -2.45 -10.68 19.44
N ASP A 263 -1.59 -10.02 20.22
CA ASP A 263 -1.90 -9.33 21.47
C ASP A 263 -1.78 -7.79 21.37
N ARG A 264 -1.62 -7.25 20.16
CA ARG A 264 -1.42 -5.82 19.92
C ARG A 264 -2.60 -5.19 19.19
N ASP A 265 -3.03 -4.02 19.68
CA ASP A 265 -3.92 -3.16 18.92
C ASP A 265 -3.15 -2.41 17.83
N PHE A 266 -3.86 -1.82 16.87
CA PHE A 266 -3.28 -1.02 15.81
C PHE A 266 -3.47 0.48 16.08
N HIS A 267 -2.35 1.18 16.20
CA HIS A 267 -2.26 2.64 16.11
C HIS A 267 -0.86 3.05 15.66
N LEU A 268 -0.67 4.31 15.23
CA LEU A 268 0.62 4.77 14.69
C LEU A 268 1.81 4.52 15.63
N GLY A 269 1.63 4.73 16.93
CA GLY A 269 2.69 4.46 17.90
C GLY A 269 3.16 2.99 17.93
N GLU A 270 2.25 2.02 17.83
CA GLU A 270 2.63 0.60 17.72
C GLU A 270 3.27 0.33 16.36
N MET A 271 2.72 0.90 15.29
CA MET A 271 3.27 0.73 13.94
C MET A 271 4.70 1.23 13.83
N ALA A 272 4.99 2.41 14.39
CA ALA A 272 6.33 2.99 14.44
C ALA A 272 7.31 2.12 15.24
N ARG A 273 6.88 1.53 16.37
CA ARG A 273 7.71 0.59 17.14
C ARG A 273 7.97 -0.70 16.38
N ALA A 274 6.97 -1.23 15.69
CA ALA A 274 7.09 -2.44 14.89
C ALA A 274 8.01 -2.29 13.68
N LEU A 275 7.99 -1.12 13.02
CA LEU A 275 8.93 -0.75 11.95
C LEU A 275 10.35 -0.47 12.46
N GLY A 276 10.51 -0.22 13.76
CA GLY A 276 11.77 0.07 14.42
C GLY A 276 12.29 -1.13 15.22
N ALA A 277 12.39 -0.93 16.54
CA ALA A 277 13.20 -1.76 17.43
C ALA A 277 12.58 -3.12 17.82
N ASP A 278 11.29 -3.32 17.58
CA ASP A 278 10.57 -4.49 18.10
C ASP A 278 10.77 -5.75 17.23
N GLY A 279 11.34 -5.62 16.03
CA GLY A 279 11.70 -6.73 15.14
C GLY A 279 10.54 -7.46 14.45
N LEU A 280 9.30 -7.00 14.65
CA LEU A 280 8.09 -7.56 14.00
C LEU A 280 8.03 -7.26 12.51
N VAL A 281 8.56 -6.10 12.10
CA VAL A 281 8.88 -5.79 10.71
C VAL A 281 10.39 -5.80 10.58
N ALA A 282 10.93 -6.76 9.83
CA ALA A 282 12.37 -6.91 9.63
C ALA A 282 12.76 -6.56 8.20
N SER A 283 13.92 -5.92 8.02
CA SER A 283 14.57 -5.87 6.71
C SER A 283 15.24 -7.23 6.43
N THR A 284 14.93 -7.83 5.28
CA THR A 284 15.39 -9.20 4.95
C THR A 284 16.47 -9.26 3.87
N GLY A 285 16.97 -8.13 3.39
CA GLY A 285 18.02 -8.12 2.38
C GLY A 285 18.48 -6.73 1.98
N ASP A 286 19.34 -6.69 0.98
CA ASP A 286 19.82 -5.44 0.38
C ASP A 286 18.66 -4.71 -0.31
N PRO A 287 18.62 -3.36 -0.27
CA PRO A 287 17.63 -2.59 -0.99
C PRO A 287 17.60 -2.93 -2.48
N LEU A 288 16.39 -3.11 -3.01
CA LEU A 288 16.16 -3.29 -4.43
C LEU A 288 16.27 -1.94 -5.16
N VAL A 289 16.91 -1.98 -6.34
CA VAL A 289 16.86 -0.90 -7.32
C VAL A 289 16.00 -1.39 -8.50
N PRO A 290 14.69 -1.09 -8.51
CA PRO A 290 13.80 -1.59 -9.54
C PRO A 290 14.06 -0.87 -10.88
N PRO A 291 13.73 -1.50 -12.02
CA PRO A 291 13.82 -0.83 -13.31
C PRO A 291 12.90 0.39 -13.36
N ALA A 292 13.44 1.51 -13.84
CA ALA A 292 12.67 2.74 -14.01
C ALA A 292 11.48 2.51 -14.95
N GLU A 293 10.35 3.15 -14.65
CA GLU A 293 9.18 3.20 -15.52
C GLU A 293 9.09 4.65 -16.06
N PRO A 294 9.42 4.90 -17.33
CA PRO A 294 9.53 6.26 -17.87
C PRO A 294 8.25 7.10 -17.78
N GLY A 295 7.08 6.47 -17.89
CA GLY A 295 5.80 7.14 -17.79
C GLY A 295 5.47 7.61 -16.37
N LEU A 296 5.80 6.80 -15.37
CA LEU A 296 5.71 7.10 -13.96
C LEU A 296 6.73 8.17 -13.58
N ALA A 297 7.95 8.10 -14.09
CA ALA A 297 8.96 9.14 -13.86
C ALA A 297 8.47 10.50 -14.39
N TRP A 298 7.88 10.51 -15.58
CA TRP A 298 7.22 11.71 -16.13
C TRP A 298 6.07 12.19 -15.25
N LEU A 299 5.19 11.29 -14.79
CA LEU A 299 4.03 11.65 -13.96
C LEU A 299 4.44 12.17 -12.58
N MET A 300 5.44 11.55 -11.95
CA MET A 300 6.00 11.99 -10.66
C MET A 300 6.60 13.40 -10.79
N ALA A 301 7.38 13.67 -11.84
CA ALA A 301 7.94 15.00 -12.07
C ALA A 301 6.83 16.06 -12.25
N LYS A 302 5.74 15.71 -12.93
CA LYS A 302 4.56 16.57 -13.07
C LYS A 302 3.84 16.79 -11.74
N ALA A 303 3.68 15.75 -10.92
CA ALA A 303 3.09 15.84 -9.59
C ALA A 303 3.93 16.70 -8.62
N GLN A 304 5.25 16.58 -8.66
CA GLN A 304 6.16 17.44 -7.88
C GLN A 304 6.10 18.91 -8.34
N ALA A 305 5.92 19.15 -9.63
CA ALA A 305 5.69 20.50 -10.15
C ALA A 305 4.35 21.07 -9.67
N ASP A 306 3.25 20.30 -9.73
CA ASP A 306 1.95 20.68 -9.16
C ASP A 306 2.07 20.97 -7.66
N TRP A 307 2.84 20.16 -6.93
CA TRP A 307 3.09 20.37 -5.50
C TRP A 307 3.76 21.70 -5.27
N SER A 308 4.81 22.00 -6.02
CA SER A 308 5.61 23.22 -5.85
C SER A 308 4.81 24.49 -6.18
N ALA A 309 3.94 24.42 -7.18
CA ALA A 309 3.12 25.54 -7.65
C ALA A 309 1.80 25.73 -6.88
N ARG A 310 1.51 24.91 -5.85
CA ARG A 310 0.18 24.93 -5.19
C ARG A 310 -0.18 26.25 -4.50
N TRP A 311 0.83 27.05 -4.14
CA TRP A 311 0.68 28.33 -3.44
C TRP A 311 0.82 29.57 -4.33
N ASP A 312 1.16 29.37 -5.61
CA ASP A 312 1.26 30.44 -6.61
C ASP A 312 -0.09 30.69 -7.32
#